data_AF-X0VTP3-F1
#
_entry.id   AF-X0VTP3-F1
#
_cell.length_a   1.000
_cell.length_b   1.000
_cell.length_c   1.000
_cell.angle_alpha   90.00
_cell.angle_beta   90.00
_cell.angle_gamma   90.00
#
_symmetry.space_group_name_H-M   'P 1'
#
loop_
_entity.id
_entity.type
_entity.pdbx_description
1 polymer ?
#
loop_
_entity_poly.entity_id
_entity_poly.type
_entity_poly.pdbx_seq_one_letter_code
_entity_poly.pdbx_strand_id
1 'polypeptide(L)'
;MKRQAIARLLEAVRSVELLAAIAMFLVAIPLHYPEQLAPFLHIGDPESLLGLERHAVERLFLLLPITYLGFLFGMKAGLAGSGLALVIMLPRALFSSEYRADALVEVGGVVGAGVVISFGFERLRREREKRHLVTERLRISEERYREMFENAHDAIWLQDMQGRITMANNACA
;
A
#
# COMPACT_ATOMS: atom_id res chain seq x y z
N MET A 1 -14.38 -19.41 -19.63
CA MET A 1 -15.07 -18.09 -19.53
C MET A 1 -14.75 -17.31 -18.25
N LYS A 2 -14.95 -17.85 -17.03
CA LYS A 2 -14.68 -17.11 -15.76
C LYS A 2 -13.27 -16.49 -15.65
N ARG A 3 -12.20 -17.20 -16.05
CA ARG A 3 -10.82 -16.69 -16.01
C ARG A 3 -10.57 -15.48 -16.92
N GLN A 4 -11.19 -15.43 -18.10
CA GLN A 4 -11.06 -14.28 -19.02
C GLN A 4 -11.83 -13.06 -18.53
N ALA A 5 -13.00 -13.26 -17.90
CA ALA A 5 -13.76 -12.17 -17.29
C ALA A 5 -13.02 -11.56 -16.09
N ILE A 6 -12.43 -12.39 -15.22
CA ILE A 6 -11.63 -11.93 -14.07
C ILE A 6 -10.37 -11.19 -14.53
N ALA A 7 -9.68 -11.68 -15.57
CA ALA A 7 -8.49 -11.01 -16.11
C ALA A 7 -8.82 -9.61 -16.66
N ARG A 8 -9.89 -9.46 -17.45
CA ARG A 8 -10.33 -8.15 -17.96
C ARG A 8 -10.73 -7.19 -16.83
N LEU A 9 -11.34 -7.72 -15.77
CA LEU A 9 -11.78 -6.92 -14.62
C LEU A 9 -10.57 -6.45 -13.80
N LEU A 10 -9.56 -7.30 -13.60
CA LEU A 10 -8.28 -6.92 -12.99
C LEU A 10 -7.53 -5.89 -13.84
N GLU A 11 -7.50 -6.04 -15.16
CA GLU A 11 -6.88 -5.05 -16.07
C GLU A 11 -7.60 -3.69 -16.03
N ALA A 12 -8.93 -3.69 -15.99
CA ALA A 12 -9.74 -2.49 -15.88
C ALA A 12 -9.57 -1.79 -14.51
N VAL A 13 -9.52 -2.55 -13.41
CA VAL A 13 -9.25 -1.98 -12.08
C VAL A 13 -7.83 -1.40 -12.04
N ARG A 14 -6.85 -2.13 -12.57
CA ARG A 14 -5.46 -1.70 -12.62
C ARG A 14 -5.27 -0.44 -13.46
N SER A 15 -6.04 -0.26 -14.54
CA SER A 15 -5.99 0.95 -15.36
C SER A 15 -6.66 2.15 -14.67
N VAL A 16 -7.74 1.94 -13.92
CA VAL A 16 -8.38 2.99 -13.10
C VAL A 16 -7.47 3.43 -11.94
N GLU A 17 -6.82 2.49 -11.26
CA GLU A 17 -5.86 2.79 -10.20
C GLU A 17 -4.65 3.58 -10.74
N LEU A 18 -4.15 3.22 -11.93
CA LEU A 18 -3.11 3.98 -12.62
C LEU A 18 -3.59 5.39 -13.01
N LEU A 19 -4.81 5.51 -13.55
CA LEU A 19 -5.42 6.80 -13.87
C LEU A 19 -5.57 7.67 -12.62
N ALA A 20 -5.96 7.11 -11.49
CA ALA A 20 -6.05 7.81 -10.22
C ALA A 20 -4.66 8.29 -9.75
N ALA A 21 -3.64 7.44 -9.85
CA ALA A 21 -2.26 7.83 -9.53
C ALA A 21 -1.77 8.97 -10.44
N ILE A 22 -2.05 8.88 -11.74
CA ILE A 22 -1.73 9.93 -12.72
C ILE A 22 -2.49 11.22 -12.38
N ALA A 23 -3.77 11.15 -12.06
CA ALA A 23 -4.56 12.30 -11.63
C ALA A 23 -3.99 12.95 -10.35
N MET A 24 -3.56 12.13 -9.38
CA MET A 24 -2.89 12.62 -8.16
C MET A 24 -1.58 13.33 -8.50
N PHE A 25 -0.76 12.80 -9.41
CA PHE A 25 0.44 13.51 -9.89
C PHE A 25 0.07 14.79 -10.65
N LEU A 26 -0.94 14.75 -11.51
CA LEU A 26 -1.43 15.91 -12.26
C LEU A 26 -1.97 17.02 -11.36
N VAL A 27 -2.45 16.71 -10.16
CA VAL A 27 -2.86 17.68 -9.15
C VAL A 27 -1.66 18.13 -8.30
N ALA A 28 -0.83 17.18 -7.86
CA ALA A 28 0.33 17.47 -7.01
C ALA A 28 1.40 18.32 -7.71
N ILE A 29 1.59 18.15 -9.02
CA ILE A 29 2.60 18.88 -9.81
C ILE A 29 2.27 20.39 -9.90
N PRO A 30 1.07 20.84 -10.30
CA PRO A 30 0.70 22.25 -10.28
C PRO A 30 0.76 22.88 -8.88
N LEU A 31 0.35 22.15 -7.83
CA LEU A 31 0.47 22.62 -6.46
C LEU A 31 1.93 22.81 -6.02
N HIS A 32 2.88 22.14 -6.67
CA HIS A 32 4.31 22.32 -6.42
C HIS A 32 4.89 23.63 -7.02
N TYR A 33 4.14 24.34 -7.88
CA TYR A 33 4.53 25.60 -8.52
C TYR A 33 3.48 26.70 -8.26
N PRO A 34 3.32 27.18 -7.01
CA PRO A 34 2.30 28.17 -6.67
C PRO A 34 2.48 29.50 -7.42
N GLU A 35 3.71 29.90 -7.73
CA GLU A 35 4.06 31.14 -8.46
C GLU A 35 3.44 31.21 -9.87
N GLN A 36 3.22 30.08 -10.54
CA GLN A 36 2.59 30.04 -11.87
C GLN A 36 1.05 29.97 -11.80
N LEU A 37 0.49 29.54 -10.66
CA LEU A 37 -0.95 29.38 -10.45
C LEU A 37 -1.58 30.57 -9.71
N ALA A 38 -0.77 31.38 -9.02
CA ALA A 38 -1.17 32.60 -8.32
C ALA A 38 -1.96 33.61 -9.17
N PRO A 39 -1.72 33.78 -10.48
CA PRO A 39 -2.54 34.69 -11.31
C PRO A 39 -3.97 34.18 -11.56
N PHE A 40 -4.20 32.86 -11.48
CA PHE A 40 -5.49 32.24 -11.84
C PHE A 40 -6.44 32.06 -10.66
N LEU A 41 -5.91 31.86 -9.45
CA LEU A 41 -6.68 31.72 -8.23
C LEU A 41 -6.50 33.00 -7.41
N HIS A 42 -7.44 33.94 -7.54
CA HIS A 42 -7.55 35.15 -6.70
C HIS A 42 -7.91 34.76 -5.25
N ILE A 43 -7.07 33.97 -4.59
CA ILE A 43 -7.20 33.61 -3.19
C ILE A 43 -6.22 34.51 -2.45
N GLY A 44 -6.77 35.53 -1.78
CA GLY A 44 -6.02 36.43 -0.92
C GLY A 44 -5.18 35.67 0.10
N ASP A 45 -4.05 36.26 0.45
CA ASP A 45 -3.04 35.72 1.36
C ASP A 45 -3.68 35.05 2.60
N PRO A 46 -3.60 33.71 2.74
CA PRO A 46 -3.98 33.07 3.99
C PRO A 46 -2.77 33.14 4.91
N GLU A 47 -2.87 34.00 5.92
CA GLU A 47 -1.95 34.00 7.05
C GLU A 47 -1.81 32.59 7.65
N SER A 48 -0.57 32.12 7.66
CA SER A 48 0.10 31.32 8.68
C SER A 48 -0.78 30.84 9.86
N LEU A 49 -1.42 29.67 9.73
CA LEU A 49 -2.08 29.03 10.87
C LEU A 49 -1.20 27.97 11.56
N LEU A 50 -0.11 27.55 10.91
CA LEU A 50 0.98 26.74 11.46
C LEU A 50 2.23 27.21 10.73
N GLY A 51 3.21 27.79 11.42
CA GLY A 51 4.48 28.31 10.85
C GLY A 51 5.39 27.25 10.21
N LEU A 52 4.82 26.20 9.63
CA LEU A 52 5.44 25.31 8.66
C LEU A 52 5.31 26.01 7.31
N GLU A 53 6.42 26.53 6.81
CA GLU A 53 6.47 27.29 5.57
C GLU A 53 5.67 26.60 4.45
N ARG A 54 4.91 27.37 3.65
CA ARG A 54 4.09 26.92 2.51
C ARG A 54 4.76 25.81 1.68
N HIS A 55 6.07 25.87 1.55
CA HIS A 55 6.91 24.92 0.84
C HIS A 55 6.92 23.48 1.41
N ALA A 56 6.77 23.27 2.71
CA ALA A 56 6.77 21.93 3.33
C ALA A 56 5.49 21.13 2.99
N VAL A 57 4.35 21.82 2.94
CA VAL A 57 3.03 21.21 2.66
C VAL A 57 2.93 20.78 1.20
N GLU A 58 3.43 21.59 0.27
CA GLU A 58 3.48 21.30 -1.18
C GLU A 58 4.25 20.01 -1.48
N ARG A 59 5.32 19.74 -0.72
CA ARG A 59 6.17 18.55 -0.89
C ARG A 59 5.51 17.28 -0.33
N LEU A 60 4.69 17.41 0.72
CA LEU A 60 3.92 16.30 1.28
C LEU A 60 2.90 15.75 0.27
N PHE A 61 2.35 16.61 -0.59
CA PHE A 61 1.42 16.21 -1.64
C PHE A 61 2.04 15.30 -2.70
N LEU A 62 3.36 15.38 -2.94
CA LEU A 62 4.06 14.46 -3.84
C LEU A 62 4.27 13.07 -3.20
N LEU A 63 4.21 12.97 -1.88
CA LEU A 63 4.30 11.72 -1.15
C LEU A 63 3.02 10.87 -1.31
N LEU A 64 1.86 11.52 -1.45
CA LEU A 64 0.56 10.87 -1.67
C LEU A 64 0.53 9.92 -2.88
N PRO A 65 0.89 10.36 -4.10
CA PRO A 65 0.89 9.45 -5.25
C PRO A 65 1.99 8.37 -5.17
N ILE A 66 3.14 8.66 -4.54
CA ILE A 66 4.21 7.68 -4.31
C ILE A 66 3.71 6.55 -3.39
N THR A 67 3.11 6.93 -2.26
CA THR A 67 2.58 5.98 -1.29
C THR A 67 1.40 5.19 -1.87
N TYR A 68 0.54 5.84 -2.66
CA TYR A 68 -0.55 5.18 -3.38
C TYR A 68 -0.04 4.13 -4.37
N LEU A 69 0.96 4.47 -5.20
CA LEU A 69 1.60 3.53 -6.12
C LEU A 69 2.28 2.37 -5.41
N GLY A 70 3.05 2.65 -4.36
CA GLY A 70 3.72 1.62 -3.56
C GLY A 70 2.71 0.70 -2.87
N PHE A 71 1.62 1.27 -2.35
CA PHE A 71 0.57 0.52 -1.68
C PHE A 71 -0.19 -0.41 -2.63
N LEU A 72 -0.52 0.02 -3.85
CA LEU A 72 -1.34 -0.77 -4.80
C LEU A 72 -0.54 -1.71 -5.68
N PHE A 73 0.55 -1.21 -6.27
CA PHE A 73 1.33 -1.91 -7.29
C PHE A 73 2.63 -2.52 -6.74
N GLY A 74 2.89 -2.33 -5.44
CA GLY A 74 4.02 -2.92 -4.73
C GLY A 74 5.30 -2.11 -4.81
N MET A 75 6.38 -2.67 -4.24
CA MET A 75 7.64 -1.94 -4.01
C MET A 75 8.24 -1.32 -5.28
N LYS A 76 8.21 -2.03 -6.41
CA LYS A 76 8.77 -1.53 -7.67
C LYS A 76 8.09 -0.24 -8.15
N ALA A 77 6.78 -0.14 -7.98
CA ALA A 77 6.02 1.04 -8.37
C ALA A 77 6.23 2.21 -7.40
N GLY A 78 6.29 1.93 -6.10
CA GLY A 78 6.62 2.96 -5.10
C GLY A 78 8.03 3.54 -5.29
N LEU A 79 9.02 2.70 -5.60
CA LEU A 79 10.38 3.14 -5.95
C LEU A 79 10.40 3.95 -7.26
N ALA A 80 9.66 3.51 -8.29
CA ALA A 80 9.52 4.26 -9.54
C ALA A 80 8.87 5.63 -9.31
N GLY A 81 7.82 5.70 -8.48
CA GLY A 81 7.18 6.96 -8.07
C GLY A 81 8.15 7.88 -7.32
N SER A 82 8.96 7.32 -6.42
CA SER A 82 10.00 8.08 -5.69
C SER A 82 11.06 8.66 -6.65
N GLY A 83 11.47 7.87 -7.66
CA GLY A 83 12.36 8.35 -8.72
C GLY A 83 11.73 9.44 -9.60
N LEU A 84 10.43 9.32 -9.92
CA LEU A 84 9.70 10.35 -10.65
C LEU A 84 9.63 11.66 -9.86
N ALA A 85 9.33 11.58 -8.56
CA ALA A 85 9.34 12.75 -7.68
C ALA A 85 10.73 13.40 -7.62
N LEU A 86 11.81 12.61 -7.56
CA LEU A 86 13.17 13.11 -7.66
C LEU A 86 13.41 13.88 -8.97
N VAL A 87 13.02 13.32 -10.12
CA VAL A 87 13.18 13.97 -11.43
C VAL A 87 12.39 15.29 -11.51
N ILE A 88 11.21 15.35 -10.88
CA ILE A 88 10.38 16.56 -10.87
C ILE A 88 10.99 17.65 -9.96
N MET A 89 11.54 17.28 -8.80
CA MET A 89 12.04 18.23 -7.80
C MET A 89 13.50 18.69 -8.06
N LEU A 90 14.33 17.82 -8.65
CA LEU A 90 15.77 18.05 -8.79
C LEU A 90 16.17 19.23 -9.69
N PRO A 91 15.49 19.54 -10.80
CA PRO A 91 15.80 20.72 -11.62
C PRO A 91 15.75 22.01 -10.80
N ARG A 92 14.67 22.22 -10.02
CA ARG A 92 14.53 23.42 -9.20
C ARG A 92 15.61 23.53 -8.12
N ALA A 93 15.97 22.41 -7.49
CA ALA A 93 17.04 22.35 -6.49
C ALA A 93 18.42 22.75 -7.06
N LEU A 94 18.66 22.50 -8.36
CA LEU A 94 19.90 22.88 -9.03
C LEU A 94 19.89 24.34 -9.54
N PHE A 95 18.73 24.86 -9.94
CA PHE A 95 18.62 26.18 -10.57
C PHE A 95 18.30 27.35 -9.61
N SER A 96 17.73 27.11 -8.42
CA SER A 96 17.44 28.16 -7.44
C SER A 96 18.58 28.27 -6.40
N SER A 97 19.36 29.34 -6.48
CA SER A 97 20.70 29.45 -5.90
C SER A 97 20.79 30.15 -4.53
N GLU A 98 19.69 30.48 -3.85
CA GLU A 98 19.79 31.20 -2.56
C GLU A 98 19.92 30.31 -1.32
N TYR A 99 19.45 29.04 -1.32
CA TYR A 99 19.67 28.11 -0.19
C TYR A 99 19.80 26.64 -0.67
N ARG A 100 20.96 26.29 -1.25
CA ARG A 100 21.27 24.92 -1.75
C ARG A 100 21.09 23.80 -0.70
N ALA A 101 21.33 24.10 0.58
CA ALA A 101 21.25 23.10 1.64
C ALA A 101 19.80 22.69 1.95
N ASP A 102 18.86 23.64 1.88
CA ASP A 102 17.45 23.41 2.22
C ASP A 102 16.78 22.52 1.15
N ALA A 103 17.00 22.84 -0.12
CA ALA A 103 16.50 22.04 -1.25
C ALA A 103 16.99 20.58 -1.24
N LEU A 104 18.22 20.33 -0.79
CA LEU A 104 18.79 18.98 -0.74
C LEU A 104 18.16 18.13 0.38
N VAL A 105 17.94 18.74 1.55
CA VAL A 105 17.28 18.11 2.70
C VAL A 105 15.84 17.75 2.35
N GLU A 106 15.15 18.62 1.62
CA GLU A 106 13.76 18.45 1.22
C GLU A 106 13.57 17.31 0.21
N VAL A 107 14.37 17.30 -0.86
CA VAL A 107 14.35 16.24 -1.87
C VAL A 107 14.74 14.92 -1.23
N GLY A 108 15.78 14.94 -0.38
CA GLY A 108 16.19 13.78 0.39
C GLY A 108 15.08 13.26 1.31
N GLY A 109 14.33 14.16 1.96
CA GLY A 109 13.22 13.83 2.84
C GLY A 109 12.08 13.13 2.11
N VAL A 110 11.63 13.67 0.98
CA VAL A 110 10.51 13.08 0.20
C VAL A 110 10.90 11.75 -0.41
N VAL A 111 12.07 11.67 -1.06
CA VAL A 111 12.54 10.43 -1.69
C VAL A 111 12.84 9.37 -0.62
N GLY A 112 13.50 9.76 0.47
CA GLY A 112 13.80 8.88 1.59
C GLY A 112 12.53 8.33 2.24
N ALA A 113 11.56 9.20 2.55
CA ALA A 113 10.27 8.77 3.08
C ALA A 113 9.51 7.86 2.10
N GLY A 114 9.51 8.19 0.80
CA GLY A 114 8.91 7.36 -0.25
C GLY A 114 9.51 5.95 -0.31
N VAL A 115 10.83 5.82 -0.22
CA VAL A 115 11.54 4.54 -0.18
C VAL A 115 11.21 3.76 1.09
N VAL A 116 11.27 4.41 2.26
CA VAL A 116 10.96 3.79 3.56
C VAL A 116 9.53 3.26 3.58
N ILE A 117 8.57 4.07 3.11
CA ILE A 117 7.16 3.67 3.06
C ILE A 117 6.95 2.53 2.08
N SER A 118 7.56 2.59 0.89
CA SER A 118 7.48 1.53 -0.11
C SER A 118 7.99 0.19 0.44
N PHE A 119 9.09 0.23 1.19
CA PHE A 119 9.65 -0.95 1.85
C PHE A 119 8.76 -1.45 3.00
N GLY A 120 8.18 -0.55 3.78
CA GLY A 120 7.21 -0.88 4.83
C GLY A 120 5.98 -1.61 4.29
N PHE A 121 5.40 -1.12 3.19
CA PHE A 121 4.26 -1.77 2.55
C PHE A 121 4.59 -3.15 2.00
N GLU A 122 5.78 -3.34 1.42
CA GLU A 122 6.23 -4.65 0.95
C GLU A 122 6.33 -5.66 2.09
N ARG A 123 6.88 -5.26 3.25
CA ARG A 123 6.95 -6.11 4.44
C ARG A 123 5.55 -6.52 4.91
N LEU A 124 4.62 -5.57 4.99
CA LEU A 124 3.24 -5.82 5.40
C LEU A 124 2.53 -6.77 4.44
N ARG A 125 2.70 -6.58 3.12
CA ARG A 125 2.14 -7.46 2.09
C ARG A 125 2.66 -8.89 2.24
N ARG A 126 3.98 -9.07 2.35
CA ARG A 126 4.59 -10.39 2.54
C ARG A 126 4.13 -11.07 3.81
N GLU A 127 4.00 -10.32 4.90
CA GLU A 127 3.52 -10.86 6.16
C GLU A 127 2.07 -11.35 6.04
N ARG A 128 1.20 -10.57 5.41
CA ARG A 128 -0.19 -10.97 5.14
C ARG A 128 -0.25 -12.22 4.26
N GLU A 129 0.50 -12.27 3.16
CA GLU A 129 0.55 -13.44 2.28
C GLU A 129 0.99 -14.70 3.03
N LYS A 130 2.05 -14.60 3.84
CA LYS A 130 2.50 -15.72 4.69
C LYS A 130 1.43 -16.16 5.66
N ARG A 131 0.77 -15.24 6.36
CA ARG A 131 -0.32 -15.55 7.29
C ARG A 131 -1.47 -16.24 6.57
N HIS A 132 -1.93 -15.72 5.44
CA HIS A 132 -2.99 -16.33 4.63
C HIS A 132 -2.64 -17.74 4.16
N LEU A 133 -1.41 -17.96 3.68
CA LEU A 133 -0.95 -19.29 3.24
C LEU A 133 -0.93 -20.29 4.40
N VAL A 134 -0.49 -19.87 5.59
CA VAL A 134 -0.46 -20.72 6.78
C VAL A 134 -1.88 -21.05 7.23
N THR A 135 -2.76 -20.06 7.32
CA THR A 135 -4.16 -20.26 7.71
C THR A 135 -4.89 -21.18 6.74
N GLU A 136 -4.70 -20.99 5.43
CA GLU A 136 -5.36 -21.83 4.42
C GLU A 136 -4.83 -23.27 4.44
N ARG A 137 -3.52 -23.46 4.62
CA ARG A 137 -2.94 -24.80 4.80
C ARG A 137 -3.48 -25.49 6.05
N LEU A 138 -3.61 -24.76 7.16
CA LEU A 138 -4.18 -25.27 8.39
C LEU A 138 -5.63 -25.72 8.18
N ARG A 139 -6.45 -24.85 7.57
CA ARG A 139 -7.85 -25.14 7.24
C ARG A 139 -7.99 -26.41 6.38
N ILE A 140 -7.21 -26.52 5.30
CA ILE A 140 -7.23 -27.71 4.43
C ILE A 140 -6.81 -28.97 5.18
N SER A 141 -5.80 -28.88 6.06
CA SER A 141 -5.35 -30.02 6.86
C SER A 141 -6.37 -30.45 7.91
N GLU A 142 -7.06 -29.50 8.54
CA GLU A 142 -8.11 -29.75 9.52
C GLU A 142 -9.33 -30.39 8.85
N GLU A 143 -9.76 -29.87 7.70
CA GLU A 143 -10.86 -30.45 6.91
C GLU A 143 -10.55 -31.89 6.50
N ARG A 144 -9.33 -32.15 6.04
CA ARG A 144 -8.89 -33.51 5.70
C ARG A 144 -8.85 -34.44 6.92
N TYR A 145 -8.33 -33.96 8.05
CA TYR A 145 -8.32 -34.74 9.29
C TYR A 145 -9.73 -35.05 9.75
N ARG A 146 -10.62 -34.06 9.74
CA ARG A 146 -12.02 -34.22 10.12
C ARG A 146 -12.74 -35.20 9.21
N GLU A 147 -12.53 -35.12 7.90
CA GLU A 147 -13.09 -36.06 6.94
C GLU A 147 -12.58 -37.50 7.20
N MET A 148 -11.29 -37.68 7.50
CA MET A 148 -10.74 -38.99 7.85
C MET A 148 -11.29 -39.53 9.17
N PHE A 149 -11.41 -38.68 10.20
CA PHE A 149 -11.94 -39.04 11.50
C PHE A 149 -13.42 -39.44 11.41
N GLU A 150 -14.24 -38.61 10.79
CA GLU A 150 -15.69 -38.79 10.68
C GLU A 150 -16.09 -40.01 9.83
N ASN A 151 -15.28 -40.38 8.85
CA ASN A 151 -15.54 -41.50 7.95
C ASN A 151 -14.72 -42.77 8.27
N ALA A 152 -13.95 -42.79 9.35
CA ALA A 152 -13.26 -43.99 9.80
C ALA A 152 -14.28 -45.08 10.16
N HIS A 153 -14.01 -46.32 9.76
CA HIS A 153 -14.88 -47.48 10.08
C HIS A 153 -14.83 -47.86 11.57
N ASP A 154 -13.70 -47.61 12.23
CA ASP A 154 -13.56 -47.88 13.66
C ASP A 154 -14.22 -46.76 14.48
N ALA A 155 -14.85 -47.14 15.60
CA ALA A 155 -15.36 -46.20 16.58
C ALA A 155 -14.20 -45.46 17.27
N ILE A 156 -14.09 -44.15 17.04
CA ILE A 156 -13.05 -43.30 17.61
C ILE A 156 -13.73 -42.24 18.47
N TRP A 157 -13.39 -42.17 19.76
CA TRP A 157 -13.84 -41.12 20.66
C TRP A 157 -12.68 -40.59 21.52
N LEU A 158 -12.82 -39.33 21.94
CA LEU A 158 -11.95 -38.65 22.88
C LEU A 158 -12.71 -38.46 24.18
N GLN A 159 -12.05 -38.68 25.31
CA GLN A 159 -12.62 -38.42 26.63
C GLN A 159 -11.66 -37.59 27.48
N ASP A 160 -12.21 -36.80 28.40
CA ASP A 160 -11.42 -36.09 29.41
C ASP A 160 -10.91 -37.03 30.51
N MET A 161 -10.09 -36.49 31.42
CA MET A 161 -9.54 -37.26 32.56
C MET A 161 -10.62 -37.72 33.55
N GLN A 162 -11.86 -37.25 33.42
CA GLN A 162 -13.01 -37.65 34.22
C GLN A 162 -13.91 -38.67 33.48
N GLY A 163 -13.49 -39.13 32.30
CA GLY A 163 -14.22 -40.11 31.49
C GLY A 163 -15.41 -39.54 30.71
N ARG A 164 -15.55 -38.21 30.60
CA ARG A 164 -16.59 -37.62 29.76
C ARG A 164 -16.12 -37.54 28.31
N ILE A 165 -16.96 -38.03 27.39
CA ILE A 165 -16.68 -37.97 25.95
C ILE A 165 -16.72 -36.52 25.48
N THR A 166 -15.65 -36.04 24.85
CA THR A 166 -15.50 -34.70 24.29
C THR A 166 -15.64 -34.68 22.77
N MET A 167 -15.43 -35.81 22.11
CA MET A 167 -15.57 -35.96 20.66
C MET A 167 -15.82 -37.44 20.32
N ALA A 168 -16.60 -37.72 19.29
CA ALA A 168 -16.81 -39.06 18.74
C ALA A 168 -17.09 -38.93 17.24
N ASN A 169 -16.65 -39.91 16.45
CA ASN A 169 -16.92 -39.95 15.01
C ASN A 169 -18.27 -40.63 14.70
N ASN A 170 -18.70 -40.59 13.42
CA ASN A 170 -19.97 -41.18 13.00
C ASN A 170 -20.07 -42.70 13.22
N ALA A 171 -18.96 -43.45 13.30
CA ALA A 171 -19.00 -44.88 13.59
C ALA A 171 -19.47 -45.20 15.03
N CYS A 172 -19.53 -44.20 15.92
CA CYS A 172 -20.10 -44.33 17.26
C CYS A 172 -21.63 -44.13 17.33
N ALA A 173 -22.28 -43.70 16.24
CA ALA A 173 -23.72 -43.44 16.16
C ALA A 173 -24.50 -44.70 15.75
#